data_AF-A0A259K2X5-F1
#
_entry.id   AF-A0A259K2X5-F1
#
_cell.length_a   1.000
_cell.length_b   1.000
_cell.length_c   1.000
_cell.angle_alpha   90.00
_cell.angle_beta   90.00
_cell.angle_gamma   90.00
#
_symmetry.space_group_name_H-M   'P 1'
#
loop_
_entity.id
_entity.type
_entity.pdbx_description
1 polymer ?
#
loop_
_entity_poly.entity_id
_entity_poly.type
_entity_poly.pdbx_seq_one_letter_code
_entity_poly.pdbx_strand_id
1 'polypeptide(L)'
;MFAVIKTGGKQYRVAPQDVITVDKIIDAEAGQILSLPVLMLAGETTVIGAPLVDGASVTVEVVEQTRGDKVIAFKKRRRQNSRRKRGFRADLTVVRITEILGTDGKAVVPATQAAPAEQASAEA
;
A
#
# COMPACT_ATOMS: atom_id res chain seq x y z
N MET A 1 -14.38 4.32 7.84
CA MET A 1 -14.04 2.89 7.96
C MET A 1 -12.57 2.70 7.60
N PHE A 2 -11.83 1.88 8.34
CA PHE A 2 -10.45 1.53 8.01
C PHE A 2 -10.21 0.02 8.23
N ALA A 3 -9.22 -0.53 7.55
CA ALA A 3 -8.79 -1.92 7.69
C ALA A 3 -7.34 -1.99 8.17
N VAL A 4 -6.95 -3.13 8.75
CA VAL A 4 -5.55 -3.47 8.97
C VAL A 4 -5.21 -4.64 8.05
N ILE A 5 -4.34 -4.38 7.08
CA ILE A 5 -3.89 -5.37 6.10
C ILE A 5 -2.51 -5.92 6.47
N LYS A 6 -2.20 -7.13 6.01
CA LYS A 6 -0.88 -7.74 6.15
C LYS A 6 -0.23 -7.93 4.79
N THR A 7 0.94 -7.33 4.59
CA THR A 7 1.75 -7.51 3.38
C THR A 7 3.24 -7.37 3.71
N GLY A 8 4.10 -8.12 3.00
CA GLY A 8 5.56 -8.08 3.24
C GLY A 8 6.00 -8.46 4.66
N GLY A 9 5.15 -9.15 5.43
CA GLY A 9 5.39 -9.44 6.85
C GLY A 9 5.11 -8.29 7.81
N LYS A 10 4.63 -7.14 7.32
CA LYS A 10 4.23 -5.97 8.11
C LYS A 10 2.71 -5.79 8.08
N GLN A 11 2.21 -5.01 9.04
CA GLN A 11 0.80 -4.62 9.12
C GLN A 11 0.65 -3.14 8.83
N TYR A 12 -0.36 -2.78 8.04
CA TYR A 12 -0.64 -1.40 7.66
C TYR A 12 -2.09 -1.07 7.97
N ARG A 13 -2.30 0.09 8.60
CA ARG A 13 -3.62 0.68 8.74
C ARG A 13 -3.95 1.42 7.45
N VAL A 14 -5.13 1.17 6.92
CA VAL A 14 -5.53 1.67 5.61
C VAL A 14 -6.96 2.16 5.58
N ALA A 15 -7.18 3.30 4.94
CA ALA A 15 -8.49 3.81 4.58
C ALA A 15 -8.67 3.76 3.05
N PRO A 16 -9.92 3.87 2.57
CA PRO A 16 -10.17 3.98 1.13
C PRO A 16 -9.47 5.20 0.52
N GLN A 17 -8.94 5.07 -0.69
CA GLN A 17 -8.15 6.08 -1.43
C GLN A 17 -6.76 6.40 -0.84
N ASP A 18 -6.33 5.72 0.22
CA ASP A 18 -4.96 5.88 0.71
C ASP A 18 -3.95 5.36 -0.31
N VAL A 19 -2.81 6.05 -0.40
CA VAL A 19 -1.63 5.61 -1.15
C VAL A 19 -0.56 5.23 -0.14
N ILE A 20 -0.17 3.96 -0.13
CA ILE A 20 0.80 3.41 0.81
C ILE A 20 1.98 2.79 0.08
N THR A 21 3.15 2.88 0.70
CA THR A 21 4.36 2.21 0.21
C THR A 21 4.59 0.94 1.00
N VAL A 22 4.63 -0.19 0.29
CA VAL A 22 4.81 -1.52 0.87
C VAL A 22 6.08 -2.18 0.35
N ASP A 23 6.51 -3.25 1.01
CA ASP A 23 7.60 -4.08 0.49
C ASP A 23 7.20 -4.67 -0.87
N LYS A 24 8.18 -4.96 -1.72
CA LYS A 24 7.94 -5.43 -3.09
C LYS A 24 7.00 -6.63 -3.14
N ILE A 25 5.89 -6.48 -3.87
CA ILE A 25 5.00 -7.59 -4.21
C ILE A 25 5.57 -8.29 -5.43
N ILE A 26 5.81 -9.60 -5.32
CA ILE A 26 6.35 -10.43 -6.39
C ILE A 26 5.24 -10.62 -7.44
N ASP A 27 5.59 -10.50 -8.72
CA ASP A 27 4.68 -10.67 -9.88
C ASP A 27 3.56 -9.61 -10.02
N ALA A 28 3.75 -8.44 -9.42
CA ALA A 28 2.82 -7.32 -9.53
C ALA A 28 3.34 -6.25 -10.51
N GLU A 29 2.63 -6.03 -11.60
CA GLU A 29 2.92 -4.96 -12.57
C GLU A 29 2.17 -3.65 -12.25
N ALA A 30 2.65 -2.52 -12.78
CA ALA A 30 1.95 -1.25 -12.63
C ALA A 30 0.58 -1.30 -13.34
N GLY A 31 -0.46 -0.79 -12.67
CA GLY A 31 -1.86 -0.86 -13.11
C GLY A 31 -2.58 -2.17 -12.75
N GLN A 32 -1.90 -3.14 -12.16
CA GLN A 32 -2.53 -4.39 -11.74
C GLN A 32 -3.37 -4.19 -10.47
N ILE A 33 -4.56 -4.80 -10.46
CA ILE A 33 -5.43 -4.84 -9.30
C ILE A 33 -5.19 -6.14 -8.53
N LEU A 34 -4.97 -6.02 -7.22
CA LEU A 34 -4.68 -7.13 -6.31
C LEU A 34 -5.66 -7.10 -5.13
N SER A 35 -5.95 -8.27 -4.58
CA SER A 35 -6.73 -8.42 -3.36
C SER A 35 -5.81 -8.83 -2.21
N LEU A 36 -5.82 -8.06 -1.12
CA LEU A 36 -4.99 -8.29 0.05
C LEU A 36 -5.80 -8.80 1.25
N PRO A 37 -5.22 -9.70 2.07
CA PRO A 37 -5.89 -10.27 3.24
C PRO A 37 -6.00 -9.24 4.37
N VAL A 38 -7.12 -9.31 5.11
CA VAL A 38 -7.48 -8.39 6.18
C VAL A 38 -7.40 -9.06 7.54
N LEU A 39 -6.74 -8.40 8.50
CA LEU A 39 -6.63 -8.85 9.89
C LEU A 39 -7.73 -8.25 10.78
N MET A 40 -8.15 -7.03 10.48
CA MET A 40 -9.11 -6.27 11.29
C MET A 40 -9.85 -5.28 10.42
N LEU A 41 -11.16 -5.15 10.64
CA LEU A 41 -12.00 -4.11 10.09
C LEU A 41 -12.54 -3.23 11.22
N ALA A 42 -12.39 -1.92 11.08
CA ALA A 42 -12.90 -0.94 12.03
C ALA A 42 -13.85 0.04 11.32
N GLY A 43 -15.13 -0.05 11.68
CA GLY A 43 -16.21 0.83 11.24
C GLY A 43 -17.07 1.23 12.42
N GLU A 44 -18.38 0.98 12.33
CA GLU A 44 -19.31 1.14 13.47
C GLU A 44 -19.08 0.05 14.53
N THR A 45 -18.89 -1.19 14.07
CA THR A 45 -18.42 -2.31 14.88
C THR A 45 -17.01 -2.67 14.48
N THR A 46 -16.20 -3.06 15.46
CA THR A 46 -14.83 -3.52 15.22
C THR A 46 -14.83 -5.03 15.12
N VAL A 47 -14.38 -5.56 13.98
CA VAL A 47 -14.25 -7.00 13.72
C VAL A 47 -12.77 -7.34 13.70
N ILE A 48 -12.36 -8.26 14.57
CA ILE A 48 -10.98 -8.73 14.69
C ILE A 48 -10.94 -10.18 14.22
N GLY A 49 -10.05 -10.49 13.28
CA GLY A 49 -9.87 -11.82 12.74
C GLY A 49 -9.08 -12.75 13.66
N ALA A 50 -9.24 -14.06 13.44
CA ALA A 50 -8.51 -15.10 14.16
C ALA A 50 -8.10 -16.24 13.21
N PRO A 51 -7.08 -16.09 12.34
CA PRO A 51 -6.14 -14.98 12.21
C PRO A 51 -6.53 -13.91 11.16
N LEU A 52 -7.43 -14.22 10.24
CA LEU A 52 -7.97 -13.31 9.23
C LEU A 52 -9.47 -13.09 9.48
N VAL A 53 -10.02 -12.03 8.90
CA VAL A 53 -11.48 -11.81 8.88
C VAL A 53 -12.05 -12.52 7.65
N ASP A 54 -12.88 -13.54 7.86
CA ASP A 54 -13.47 -14.31 6.77
C ASP A 54 -14.39 -13.45 5.89
N GLY A 55 -14.22 -13.56 4.57
CA GLY A 55 -15.00 -12.79 3.59
C GLY A 55 -14.58 -11.33 3.42
N ALA A 56 -13.62 -10.83 4.20
CA ALA A 56 -13.09 -9.48 4.05
C ALA A 56 -11.84 -9.46 3.14
N SER A 57 -11.82 -8.50 2.23
CA SER A 57 -10.64 -8.25 1.38
C SER A 57 -10.47 -6.76 1.12
N VAL A 58 -9.22 -6.35 0.90
CA VAL A 58 -8.91 -4.99 0.45
C VAL A 58 -8.40 -5.07 -0.97
N THR A 59 -9.14 -4.45 -1.89
CA THR A 59 -8.75 -4.32 -3.28
C THR A 59 -7.82 -3.13 -3.40
N VAL A 60 -6.70 -3.35 -4.09
CA VAL A 60 -5.66 -2.35 -4.28
C VAL A 60 -5.18 -2.33 -5.71
N GLU A 61 -4.81 -1.14 -6.19
CA GLU A 61 -4.19 -0.92 -7.47
C GLU A 61 -2.70 -0.63 -7.28
N VAL A 62 -1.84 -1.29 -8.04
CA VAL A 62 -0.41 -1.03 -8.04
C VAL A 62 -0.14 0.21 -8.88
N VAL A 63 0.27 1.30 -8.24
CA VAL A 63 0.55 2.56 -8.94
C VAL A 63 1.91 2.47 -9.63
N GLU A 64 2.94 2.10 -8.89
CA GLU A 64 4.29 1.98 -9.43
C GLU A 64 5.19 1.04 -8.62
N GLN A 65 6.24 0.56 -9.28
CA GLN A 65 7.35 -0.16 -8.67
C GLN A 65 8.54 0.79 -8.54
N THR A 66 8.92 1.12 -7.30
CA THR A 66 9.92 2.13 -7.01
C THR A 66 11.06 1.58 -6.16
N ARG A 67 12.12 2.36 -6.00
CA ARG A 67 13.23 2.03 -5.11
C ARG A 67 13.33 3.08 -4.03
N GLY A 68 13.40 2.62 -2.78
CA GLY A 68 13.56 3.50 -1.64
C GLY A 68 14.89 4.24 -1.63
N ASP A 69 15.05 5.07 -0.61
CA ASP A 69 16.25 5.86 -0.42
C ASP A 69 17.50 4.98 -0.29
N LYS A 70 18.63 5.55 -0.72
CA LYS A 70 19.92 4.86 -0.63
C LYS A 70 20.37 4.86 0.82
N VAL A 71 20.20 3.73 1.49
CA VAL A 71 20.79 3.47 2.81
C VAL A 71 22.25 3.08 2.63
N ILE A 72 23.15 3.74 3.37
CA ILE A 72 24.58 3.45 3.32
C ILE A 72 24.95 2.55 4.49
N ALA A 73 25.30 1.31 4.21
CA ALA A 73 25.94 0.41 5.16
C ALA A 73 27.45 0.69 5.19
N PHE A 74 27.91 1.41 6.21
CA PHE A 74 29.32 1.72 6.42
C PHE A 74 29.89 0.89 7.58
N LYS A 75 30.92 0.08 7.29
CA LYS A 75 31.65 -0.71 8.29
C LYS A 75 33.11 -0.26 8.33
N LYS A 76 33.61 0.15 9.49
CA LYS A 76 35.00 0.59 9.68
C LYS A 76 35.60 -0.08 10.90
N ARG A 77 36.78 -0.70 10.75
CA ARG A 77 37.57 -1.19 11.88
C ARG A 77 38.67 -0.18 12.18
N ARG A 78 38.73 0.29 13.44
CA ARG A 78 39.72 1.29 13.88
C ARG A 78 41.14 0.73 13.75
N ARG A 79 42.08 1.53 13.24
CA ARG A 79 43.53 1.23 13.11
C ARG A 79 43.90 0.02 12.22
N GLN A 80 42.93 -0.66 11.59
CA GLN A 80 43.19 -1.83 10.72
C GLN A 80 43.16 -1.51 9.22
N ASN A 81 43.17 -0.22 8.85
CA ASN A 81 42.96 0.30 7.48
C ASN A 81 41.76 -0.34 6.73
N SER A 82 40.80 -0.89 7.48
CA SER A 82 39.67 -1.64 6.92
C SER A 82 38.42 -0.79 7.02
N ARG A 83 37.92 -0.38 5.85
CA ARG A 83 36.63 0.33 5.69
C ARG A 83 35.90 -0.23 4.49
N ARG A 84 34.59 -0.45 4.62
CA ARG A 84 33.69 -0.84 3.53
C ARG A 84 32.47 0.05 3.56
N LYS A 85 32.15 0.67 2.42
CA LYS A 85 30.94 1.47 2.20
C LYS A 85 30.13 0.76 1.12
N ARG A 86 28.94 0.27 1.45
CA ARG A 86 28.01 -0.33 0.48
C ARG A 86 26.71 0.43 0.51
N GLY A 87 26.22 0.85 -0.66
CA GLY A 87 24.87 1.38 -0.79
C GLY A 87 23.88 0.23 -0.93
N PHE A 88 22.71 0.37 -0.31
CA PHE A 88 21.55 -0.48 -0.50
C PHE A 88 20.34 0.41 -0.79
N ARG A 89 19.49 -0.03 -1.71
CA ARG A 89 18.17 0.55 -1.95
C ARG A 89 17.18 -0.60 -1.91
N ALA A 90 16.16 -0.47 -1.07
CA ALA A 90 15.07 -1.43 -1.00
C ALA A 90 14.17 -1.27 -2.23
N ASP A 91 13.70 -2.39 -2.77
CA ASP A 91 12.67 -2.36 -3.81
C ASP A 91 11.31 -2.31 -3.10
N LEU A 92 10.47 -1.36 -3.51
CA LEU A 92 9.22 -1.02 -2.86
C LEU A 92 8.11 -0.96 -3.93
N THR A 93 6.88 -1.23 -3.52
CA THR A 93 5.71 -1.06 -4.38
C THR A 93 4.82 0.02 -3.78
N VAL A 94 4.42 0.99 -4.60
CA VAL A 94 3.43 2.00 -4.22
C VAL A 94 2.07 1.52 -4.67
N VAL A 95 1.14 1.48 -3.73
CA VAL A 95 -0.16 0.86 -3.89
C VAL A 95 -1.24 1.85 -3.45
N ARG A 96 -2.28 2.00 -4.27
CA ARG A 96 -3.47 2.77 -3.95
C ARG A 96 -4.60 1.83 -3.56
N ILE A 97 -5.38 2.23 -2.56
CA ILE A 97 -6.47 1.41 -2.03
C ILE A 97 -7.76 1.83 -2.70
N THR A 98 -8.33 0.93 -3.49
CA THR A 98 -9.55 1.21 -4.24
C THR A 98 -10.77 0.95 -3.38
N GLU A 99 -10.87 -0.25 -2.80
CA GLU A 99 -12.05 -0.70 -2.08
C GLU A 99 -11.72 -1.56 -0.86
N ILE A 100 -12.55 -1.44 0.17
CA ILE A 100 -12.52 -2.31 1.36
C ILE A 100 -13.84 -3.07 1.38
N LEU A 101 -13.77 -4.39 1.18
CA LEU A 101 -14.90 -5.32 1.26
C LEU A 101 -15.05 -5.84 2.69
N GLY A 102 -16.23 -5.62 3.27
CA GLY A 102 -16.59 -6.12 4.60
C GLY A 102 -17.19 -7.53 4.58
N THR A 103 -17.41 -8.10 5.77
CA THR A 103 -17.97 -9.45 5.98
C THR A 103 -19.36 -9.65 5.37
N ASP A 104 -20.13 -8.58 5.24
CA ASP A 104 -21.52 -8.63 4.75
C ASP A 104 -21.63 -8.36 3.24
N GLY A 105 -20.51 -8.35 2.50
CA GLY A 105 -20.48 -8.07 1.06
C GLY A 105 -20.79 -6.60 0.69
N LYS A 106 -20.98 -5.71 1.67
CA LYS A 106 -21.10 -4.27 1.44
C LYS A 106 -19.72 -3.68 1.17
N ALA A 107 -19.50 -3.31 -0.09
CA ALA A 107 -18.35 -2.48 -0.49
C ALA A 107 -18.53 -1.07 0.06
N VAL A 108 -17.56 -0.58 0.82
CA VAL A 108 -17.52 0.83 1.23
C VAL A 108 -16.59 1.55 0.27
N VAL A 109 -17.16 1.99 -0.84
CA VAL A 109 -16.55 2.94 -1.76
C VAL A 109 -16.76 4.33 -1.15
N PRO A 110 -15.71 5.14 -0.91
CA PRO A 110 -15.93 6.52 -0.52
C PRO A 110 -16.56 7.27 -1.69
N ALA A 111 -17.67 7.95 -1.42
CA ALA A 111 -18.30 8.83 -2.38
C ALA A 111 -17.40 10.04 -2.70
N THR A 112 -17.32 10.38 -4.00
CA THR A 112 -16.94 11.68 -4.60
C THR A 112 -15.41 11.89 -4.78
N GLN A 113 -14.85 12.18 -5.97
CA GLN A 113 -15.28 13.05 -7.09
C GLN A 113 -14.99 12.38 -8.46
N ALA A 114 -15.95 12.23 -9.37
CA ALA A 114 -16.43 13.26 -10.29
C ALA A 114 -15.28 13.99 -11.01
N ALA A 115 -14.91 13.47 -12.19
CA ALA A 115 -14.20 14.26 -13.18
C ALA A 115 -15.06 15.48 -13.56
N PRO A 116 -14.54 16.71 -13.51
CA PRO A 116 -15.05 17.76 -14.37
C PRO A 116 -14.41 17.56 -15.75
N ALA A 117 -15.20 17.00 -16.67
CA ALA A 117 -15.06 17.40 -18.06
C ALA A 117 -15.62 18.84 -18.14
N GLU A 118 -14.73 19.81 -18.33
CA GLU A 118 -15.12 21.10 -18.88
C GLU A 118 -14.10 21.49 -19.96
N GLN A 119 -14.52 21.26 -21.20
CA GLN A 119 -14.07 22.07 -22.32
C GLN A 119 -14.64 23.48 -22.13
N ALA A 120 -13.76 24.47 -22.12
CA ALA A 120 -14.04 25.85 -22.51
C ALA A 120 -12.77 26.34 -23.23
N SER A 121 -12.76 26.31 -24.57
CA SER A 121 -12.92 27.51 -25.44
C SER A 121 -11.82 28.55 -25.18
N ALA A 122 -10.83 28.68 -26.06
CA ALA A 122 -10.89 29.64 -27.19
C ALA A 122 -11.20 31.08 -26.74
N GLU A 123 -10.17 31.92 -26.56
CA GLU A 123 -10.10 33.31 -27.08
C GLU A 123 -8.77 34.00 -26.71
N ALA A 124 -8.30 34.81 -27.67
CA ALA A 124 -7.28 35.88 -27.65
C ALA A 124 -5.80 35.51 -27.44
#